data_AF-A0A285MZ61-F1
#
_entry.id   AF-A0A285MZ61-F1
#
_cell.length_a   1.000
_cell.length_b   1.000
_cell.length_c   1.000
_cell.angle_alpha   90.00
_cell.angle_beta   90.00
_cell.angle_gamma   90.00
#
_symmetry.space_group_name_H-M   'P 1'
#
loop_
_entity.id
_entity.type
_entity.pdbx_description
1 polymer ?
#
loop_
_entity_poly.entity_id
_entity_poly.type
_entity_poly.pdbx_seq_one_letter_code
_entity_poly.pdbx_strand_id
1 'polypeptide(L)'
;MTQELIDLFKENYYIPLYLITWIVAVVRYRSYFDTALKYFPIFIIYTFFTELLGYFVKHSDEFQFFSDERYSWHNVIIYNIYSIVTFSFFYYVYWKVLKKEVHKKCLKYGMIISLTSYVISVFFQNPFHNSLYYADLVASITLVMAVVLYFKEKKIEESAFSLTRNLLFWTSLGLLVFYIFFPFIFIAAFDAPDIYYEYNLHQFLLILIAVMYALFIVGFLIGQRKAFR
;
A
#
# COMPACT_ATOMS: atom_id res chain seq x y z
N MET A 1 -4.74 0.17 -31.61
CA MET A 1 -3.62 0.85 -30.92
C MET A 1 -4.03 2.09 -30.13
N THR A 2 -4.51 3.19 -30.75
CA THR A 2 -4.91 4.41 -29.99
C THR A 2 -6.20 4.22 -29.18
N GLN A 3 -7.20 3.52 -29.72
CA GLN A 3 -8.45 3.21 -29.00
C GLN A 3 -8.20 2.29 -27.79
N GLU A 4 -7.44 1.21 -27.98
CA GLU A 4 -7.06 0.26 -26.92
C GLU A 4 -6.25 0.95 -25.80
N LEU A 5 -5.37 1.89 -26.16
CA LEU A 5 -4.69 2.72 -25.17
C LEU A 5 -5.68 3.56 -24.37
N ILE A 6 -6.64 4.23 -25.03
CA ILE A 6 -7.65 5.06 -24.36
C ILE A 6 -8.53 4.23 -23.41
N ASP A 7 -8.94 3.02 -23.82
CA ASP A 7 -9.76 2.14 -22.99
C ASP A 7 -8.95 1.56 -21.82
N LEU A 8 -7.68 1.23 -22.03
CA LEU A 8 -6.73 0.87 -20.96
C LEU A 8 -6.58 2.00 -19.93
N PHE A 9 -6.47 3.26 -20.39
CA PHE A 9 -6.38 4.42 -19.50
C PHE A 9 -7.69 4.72 -18.76
N LYS A 10 -8.86 4.38 -19.34
CA LYS A 10 -10.16 4.55 -18.69
C LYS A 10 -10.42 3.47 -17.63
N GLU A 11 -10.14 2.22 -17.95
CA GLU A 11 -10.39 1.09 -17.06
C GLU A 11 -9.31 0.93 -15.98
N ASN A 12 -8.09 1.38 -16.26
CA ASN A 12 -6.94 1.24 -15.36
C ASN A 12 -6.23 2.56 -15.08
N TYR A 13 -7.00 3.64 -14.86
CA TYR A 13 -6.50 4.99 -14.59
C TYR A 13 -5.52 5.09 -13.40
N TYR A 14 -5.54 4.11 -12.50
CA TYR A 14 -4.64 4.02 -11.35
C TYR A 14 -3.22 3.55 -11.72
N ILE A 15 -3.03 2.79 -12.80
CA ILE A 15 -1.69 2.31 -13.23
C ILE A 15 -0.77 3.49 -13.64
N PRO A 16 -1.19 4.44 -14.50
CA PRO A 16 -0.40 5.62 -14.83
C PRO A 16 -0.08 6.48 -13.61
N LEU A 17 -0.98 6.50 -12.61
CA LEU A 17 -0.77 7.26 -11.38
C LEU A 17 0.43 6.73 -10.57
N TYR A 18 0.67 5.42 -10.56
CA TYR A 18 1.88 4.85 -9.94
C TYR A 18 3.15 5.31 -10.66
N LEU A 19 3.13 5.30 -11.99
CA LEU A 19 4.27 5.76 -12.80
C LEU A 19 4.55 7.25 -12.59
N ILE A 20 3.51 8.10 -12.58
CA ILE A 20 3.64 9.53 -12.28
C ILE A 20 4.22 9.73 -10.88
N THR A 21 3.67 9.04 -9.88
CA THR A 21 4.18 9.10 -8.50
C THR A 21 5.65 8.70 -8.43
N TRP A 22 6.04 7.65 -9.14
CA TRP A 22 7.44 7.21 -9.21
C TRP A 22 8.36 8.26 -9.83
N ILE A 23 7.98 8.86 -10.96
CA ILE A 23 8.75 9.91 -11.62
C ILE A 23 8.96 11.09 -10.66
N VAL A 24 7.89 11.56 -10.02
CA VAL A 24 7.96 12.64 -9.03
C VAL A 24 8.87 12.25 -7.87
N ALA A 25 8.78 11.01 -7.38
CA ALA A 25 9.63 10.50 -6.31
C ALA A 25 11.12 10.55 -6.70
N VAL A 26 11.48 10.05 -7.88
CA VAL A 26 12.87 10.02 -8.38
C VAL A 26 13.41 11.44 -8.61
N VAL A 27 12.64 12.32 -9.26
CA VAL A 27 13.03 13.73 -9.48
C VAL A 27 13.29 14.44 -8.14
N ARG A 28 12.47 14.15 -7.14
CA ARG A 28 12.59 14.73 -5.79
C ARG A 28 13.50 13.92 -4.86
N TYR A 29 14.18 12.88 -5.33
CA TYR A 29 14.93 11.95 -4.47
C TYR A 29 15.98 12.64 -3.57
N ARG A 30 16.63 13.68 -4.09
CA ARG A 30 17.61 14.49 -3.34
C ARG A 30 17.03 15.13 -2.06
N SER A 31 15.71 15.28 -1.94
CA SER A 31 15.08 15.86 -0.75
C SER A 31 14.86 14.86 0.40
N TYR A 32 15.01 13.56 0.17
CA TYR A 32 14.73 12.54 1.21
C TYR A 32 15.62 11.29 1.17
N PHE A 33 16.67 11.25 0.33
CA PHE A 33 17.56 10.09 0.18
C PHE A 33 18.24 9.61 1.49
N ASP A 34 18.38 10.49 2.49
CA ASP A 34 18.96 10.19 3.81
C ASP A 34 17.92 9.90 4.90
N THR A 35 16.65 9.75 4.52
CA THR A 35 15.52 9.52 5.44
C THR A 35 15.12 8.05 5.49
N ALA A 36 14.19 7.70 6.38
CA ALA A 36 13.60 6.36 6.42
C ALA A 36 12.90 5.97 5.11
N LEU A 37 12.44 6.96 4.31
CA LEU A 37 11.76 6.76 3.03
C LEU A 37 12.72 6.66 1.82
N LYS A 38 14.03 6.48 2.04
CA LYS A 38 15.01 6.38 0.95
C LYS A 38 14.75 5.26 -0.07
N TYR A 39 14.00 4.23 0.29
CA TYR A 39 13.63 3.12 -0.60
C TYR A 39 12.20 3.25 -1.13
N PHE A 40 11.51 4.37 -0.85
CA PHE A 40 10.13 4.56 -1.28
C PHE A 40 9.96 4.58 -2.81
N PRO A 41 10.88 5.15 -3.62
CA PRO A 41 10.82 5.00 -5.08
C PRO A 41 10.89 3.55 -5.55
N ILE A 42 11.71 2.73 -4.90
CA ILE A 42 11.84 1.30 -5.24
C ILE A 42 10.54 0.58 -4.90
N PHE A 43 9.92 0.91 -3.77
CA PHE A 43 8.60 0.39 -3.43
C PHE A 43 7.52 0.80 -4.46
N ILE A 44 7.47 2.08 -4.87
CA ILE A 44 6.46 2.55 -5.83
C ILE A 44 6.63 1.88 -7.20
N ILE A 45 7.87 1.73 -7.70
CA ILE A 45 8.07 1.04 -8.98
C ILE A 45 7.78 -0.45 -8.88
N TYR A 46 8.05 -1.07 -7.71
CA TYR A 46 7.63 -2.43 -7.43
C TYR A 46 6.10 -2.56 -7.48
N THR A 47 5.34 -1.63 -6.90
CA THR A 47 3.87 -1.59 -7.05
C THR A 47 3.46 -1.46 -8.51
N PHE A 48 4.05 -0.52 -9.25
CA PHE A 48 3.75 -0.34 -10.68
C PHE A 48 3.95 -1.63 -11.47
N PHE A 49 5.09 -2.30 -11.30
CA PHE A 49 5.35 -3.56 -12.00
C PHE A 49 4.46 -4.70 -11.53
N THR A 50 4.09 -4.75 -10.25
CA THR A 50 3.15 -5.75 -9.71
C THR A 50 1.79 -5.61 -10.38
N GLU A 51 1.29 -4.38 -10.52
CA GLU A 51 -0.01 -4.09 -11.11
C GLU A 51 0.01 -4.28 -12.64
N LEU A 52 1.12 -3.91 -13.29
CA LEU A 52 1.33 -4.19 -14.70
C LEU A 52 1.38 -5.69 -14.98
N LEU A 53 2.04 -6.47 -14.12
CA LEU A 53 2.06 -7.93 -14.20
C LEU A 53 0.65 -8.51 -13.99
N GLY A 54 -0.08 -8.04 -12.98
CA GLY A 54 -1.47 -8.45 -12.74
C GLY A 54 -2.38 -8.16 -13.93
N TYR A 55 -2.20 -7.02 -14.59
CA TYR A 55 -2.89 -6.67 -15.83
C TYR A 55 -2.54 -7.64 -16.96
N PHE A 56 -1.25 -7.91 -17.21
CA PHE A 56 -0.83 -8.80 -18.29
C PHE A 56 -1.31 -10.23 -18.07
N VAL A 57 -1.17 -10.78 -16.87
CA VAL A 57 -1.63 -12.16 -16.62
C VAL A 57 -3.15 -12.28 -16.79
N LYS A 58 -3.92 -11.22 -16.49
CA LYS A 58 -5.38 -11.22 -16.70
C LYS A 58 -5.77 -11.17 -18.19
N HIS A 59 -4.98 -10.52 -19.05
CA HIS A 59 -5.36 -10.24 -20.45
C HIS A 59 -4.48 -10.94 -21.48
N SER A 60 -3.55 -11.80 -21.07
CA SER A 60 -2.64 -12.50 -21.97
C SER A 60 -2.47 -13.95 -21.53
N ASP A 61 -2.97 -14.86 -22.36
CA ASP A 61 -2.93 -16.31 -22.10
C ASP A 61 -1.51 -16.85 -21.95
N GLU A 62 -0.52 -16.20 -22.57
CA GLU A 62 0.91 -16.56 -22.47
C GLU A 62 1.52 -16.34 -21.07
N PHE A 63 0.91 -15.49 -20.24
CA PHE A 63 1.39 -15.17 -18.89
C PHE A 63 0.59 -15.86 -17.78
N GLN A 64 -0.38 -16.72 -18.12
CA GLN A 64 -1.16 -17.45 -17.13
C GLN A 64 -0.29 -18.49 -16.41
N PHE A 65 -0.22 -18.40 -15.08
CA PHE A 65 0.49 -19.37 -14.25
C PHE A 65 -0.18 -20.75 -14.21
N PHE A 66 -1.45 -20.85 -14.65
CA PHE A 66 -2.25 -22.07 -14.63
C PHE A 66 -3.00 -22.23 -15.96
N SER A 67 -3.01 -23.44 -16.51
CA SER A 67 -3.53 -23.77 -17.85
C SER A 67 -5.03 -24.08 -17.91
N ASP A 68 -5.76 -23.95 -16.81
CA ASP A 68 -7.20 -24.25 -16.72
C ASP A 68 -7.99 -22.93 -16.65
N GLU A 69 -8.94 -22.73 -17.57
CA GLU A 69 -9.74 -21.49 -17.72
C GLU A 69 -10.51 -21.13 -16.46
N ARG A 70 -10.82 -22.11 -15.60
CA ARG A 70 -11.40 -21.87 -14.26
C ARG A 70 -10.45 -21.19 -13.29
N TYR A 71 -9.17 -21.02 -13.65
CA TYR A 71 -8.11 -20.47 -12.83
C TYR A 71 -7.30 -19.34 -13.52
N SER A 72 -7.73 -18.82 -14.68
CA SER A 72 -7.13 -17.68 -15.41
C SER A 72 -6.95 -16.35 -14.63
N TRP A 73 -7.51 -16.27 -13.40
CA TRP A 73 -7.62 -15.14 -12.50
C TRP A 73 -6.66 -15.26 -11.30
N HIS A 74 -5.75 -16.24 -11.33
CA HIS A 74 -4.88 -16.66 -10.22
C HIS A 74 -3.56 -15.86 -10.11
N ASN A 75 -3.67 -14.53 -10.12
CA ASN A 75 -2.58 -13.64 -9.68
C ASN A 75 -2.56 -13.42 -8.17
N VAL A 76 -3.43 -14.12 -7.47
CA VAL A 76 -3.67 -13.95 -6.04
C VAL A 76 -2.38 -14.15 -5.24
N ILE A 77 -1.51 -15.07 -5.66
CA ILE A 77 -0.19 -15.26 -5.05
C ILE A 77 0.70 -14.03 -5.18
N ILE A 78 0.71 -13.36 -6.35
CA ILE A 78 1.49 -12.14 -6.57
C ILE A 78 1.00 -11.05 -5.60
N TYR A 79 -0.32 -10.90 -5.48
CA TYR A 79 -0.92 -9.93 -4.57
C TYR A 79 -0.71 -10.27 -3.08
N ASN A 80 -0.70 -11.55 -2.71
CA ASN A 80 -0.36 -11.99 -1.35
C ASN A 80 1.10 -11.65 -0.99
N ILE A 81 2.05 -11.89 -1.90
CA ILE A 81 3.46 -11.51 -1.72
C ILE A 81 3.58 -9.98 -1.66
N TYR A 82 2.89 -9.28 -2.56
CA TYR A 82 2.82 -7.83 -2.57
C TYR A 82 2.33 -7.25 -1.24
N SER A 83 1.27 -7.80 -0.64
CA SER A 83 0.79 -7.38 0.68
C SER A 83 1.88 -7.53 1.74
N ILE A 84 2.53 -8.70 1.84
CA ILE A 84 3.60 -8.95 2.81
C ILE A 84 4.75 -7.94 2.65
N VAL A 85 5.20 -7.71 1.41
CA VAL A 85 6.27 -6.73 1.10
C VAL A 85 5.83 -5.31 1.49
N THR A 86 4.59 -4.93 1.17
CA THR A 86 4.04 -3.61 1.46
C THR A 86 3.98 -3.33 2.95
N PHE A 87 3.38 -4.22 3.73
CA PHE A 87 3.31 -4.04 5.18
C PHE A 87 4.71 -4.05 5.81
N SER A 88 5.58 -4.98 5.40
CA SER A 88 6.96 -5.06 5.89
C SER A 88 7.75 -3.78 5.63
N PHE A 89 7.59 -3.18 4.45
CA PHE A 89 8.23 -1.91 4.09
C PHE A 89 7.78 -0.78 5.03
N PHE A 90 6.47 -0.58 5.20
CA PHE A 90 5.98 0.52 6.04
C PHE A 90 6.24 0.29 7.53
N TYR A 91 6.15 -0.95 8.00
CA TYR A 91 6.58 -1.34 9.33
C TYR A 91 8.04 -0.95 9.59
N TYR A 92 8.94 -1.29 8.68
CA TYR A 92 10.35 -0.89 8.76
C TYR A 92 10.51 0.64 8.84
N VAL A 93 9.79 1.39 7.99
CA VAL A 93 9.82 2.86 7.99
C VAL A 93 9.39 3.41 9.35
N TYR A 94 8.25 3.00 9.90
CA TYR A 94 7.77 3.50 11.18
C TYR A 94 8.66 3.08 12.34
N TRP A 95 9.18 1.86 12.34
CA TRP A 95 10.11 1.40 13.38
C TRP A 95 11.41 2.22 13.44
N LYS A 96 11.90 2.66 12.28
CA LYS A 96 13.08 3.55 12.20
C LYS A 96 12.80 4.97 12.67
N VAL A 97 11.57 5.46 12.53
CA VAL A 97 11.22 6.86 12.80
C VAL A 97 10.71 7.08 14.22
N LEU A 98 9.99 6.10 14.79
CA LEU A 98 9.53 6.18 16.17
C LEU A 98 10.72 6.36 17.11
N LYS A 99 10.61 7.31 18.05
CA LYS A 99 11.66 7.64 19.03
C LYS A 99 11.42 6.97 20.37
N LYS A 100 10.17 6.86 20.82
CA LYS A 100 9.87 6.26 22.13
C LYS A 100 10.02 4.75 22.07
N GLU A 101 10.83 4.19 22.97
CA GLU A 101 11.05 2.74 23.05
C GLU A 101 9.76 1.95 23.30
N VAL A 102 8.80 2.52 24.04
CA VAL A 102 7.48 1.91 24.25
C VAL A 102 6.72 1.76 22.93
N HIS A 103 6.72 2.79 22.08
CA HIS A 103 6.06 2.73 20.78
C HIS A 103 6.78 1.78 19.82
N LYS A 104 8.11 1.77 19.81
CA LYS A 104 8.89 0.80 19.02
C LYS A 104 8.60 -0.64 19.42
N LYS A 105 8.53 -0.94 20.72
CA LYS A 105 8.19 -2.27 21.24
C LYS A 105 6.77 -2.67 20.85
N CYS A 106 5.81 -1.76 21.03
CA CYS A 106 4.42 -1.97 20.60
C CYS A 106 4.34 -2.30 19.10
N LEU A 107 4.99 -1.51 18.25
CA LEU A 107 5.05 -1.78 16.82
C LEU A 107 5.74 -3.11 16.52
N LYS A 108 6.87 -3.43 17.16
CA LYS A 108 7.58 -4.71 16.97
C LYS A 108 6.68 -5.91 17.27
N TYR A 109 5.93 -5.89 18.37
CA TYR A 109 4.97 -6.95 18.66
C TYR A 109 3.85 -7.02 17.63
N GLY A 110 3.32 -5.86 17.21
CA GLY A 110 2.35 -5.79 16.11
C GLY A 110 2.88 -6.44 14.83
N MET A 111 4.11 -6.14 14.42
CA MET A 111 4.73 -6.77 13.24
C MET A 111 4.81 -8.29 13.37
N ILE A 112 5.22 -8.80 14.53
CA ILE A 112 5.30 -10.25 14.78
C ILE A 112 3.91 -10.89 14.66
N ILE A 113 2.89 -10.25 15.24
CA ILE A 113 1.50 -10.71 15.16
C ILE A 113 1.02 -10.71 13.70
N SER A 114 1.26 -9.64 12.94
CA SER A 114 0.88 -9.54 11.52
C SER A 114 1.58 -10.57 10.64
N LEU A 115 2.87 -10.81 10.83
CA LEU A 115 3.59 -11.84 10.08
C LEU A 115 3.11 -13.25 10.45
N THR A 116 2.83 -13.48 11.74
CA THR A 116 2.29 -14.76 12.19
C THR A 116 0.87 -14.97 11.66
N SER A 117 0.05 -13.91 11.51
CA SER A 117 -1.27 -14.05 10.91
C SER A 117 -1.20 -14.49 9.45
N TYR A 118 -0.19 -14.07 8.66
CA TYR A 118 -0.02 -14.61 7.30
C TYR A 118 0.27 -16.12 7.32
N VAL A 119 1.13 -16.57 8.23
CA VAL A 119 1.43 -18.01 8.39
C VAL A 119 0.18 -18.78 8.79
N ILE A 120 -0.59 -18.26 9.75
CA ILE A 120 -1.84 -18.87 10.21
C ILE A 120 -2.88 -18.90 9.07
N SER A 121 -3.05 -17.79 8.34
CA SER A 121 -4.03 -17.68 7.26
C SER A 121 -3.80 -18.71 6.15
N VAL A 122 -2.56 -19.12 5.87
CA VAL A 122 -2.27 -20.17 4.87
C VAL A 122 -2.92 -21.53 5.23
N PHE A 123 -3.17 -21.79 6.52
CA PHE A 123 -3.88 -23.02 6.94
C PHE A 123 -5.40 -22.95 6.73
N PHE A 124 -5.96 -21.75 6.59
CA PHE A 124 -7.41 -21.53 6.42
C PHE A 124 -7.77 -21.10 4.99
N GLN A 125 -6.84 -20.46 4.28
CA GLN A 125 -7.02 -19.87 2.97
C GLN A 125 -5.89 -20.37 2.07
N ASN A 126 -6.23 -20.98 0.94
CA ASN A 126 -5.21 -21.43 -0.01
C ASN A 126 -4.59 -20.20 -0.69
N PRO A 127 -3.31 -19.86 -0.44
CA PRO A 127 -2.68 -18.63 -0.91
C PRO A 127 -2.48 -18.58 -2.45
N PHE A 128 -2.63 -19.72 -3.13
CA PHE A 128 -2.60 -19.78 -4.59
C PHE A 128 -3.93 -19.34 -5.20
N HIS A 129 -5.05 -19.54 -4.50
CA HIS A 129 -6.40 -19.29 -5.01
C HIS A 129 -7.11 -18.12 -4.32
N ASN A 130 -6.79 -17.84 -3.06
CA ASN A 130 -7.49 -16.87 -2.22
C ASN A 130 -6.52 -15.82 -1.64
N SER A 131 -6.97 -14.56 -1.63
CA SER A 131 -6.25 -13.50 -0.96
C SER A 131 -6.23 -13.80 0.54
N LEU A 132 -5.12 -13.50 1.21
CA LEU A 132 -4.98 -13.71 2.66
C LEU A 132 -5.63 -12.54 3.44
N TYR A 133 -6.89 -12.23 3.13
CA TYR A 133 -7.56 -11.00 3.57
C TYR A 133 -7.74 -10.89 5.10
N TYR A 134 -7.79 -12.02 5.82
CA TYR A 134 -7.78 -12.00 7.29
C TYR A 134 -6.41 -11.56 7.84
N ALA A 135 -5.31 -12.00 7.22
CA ALA A 135 -3.98 -11.52 7.58
C ALA A 135 -3.80 -10.05 7.19
N ASP A 136 -4.32 -9.64 6.03
CA ASP A 136 -4.31 -8.24 5.58
C ASP A 136 -5.08 -7.32 6.54
N LEU A 137 -6.18 -7.78 7.15
CA LEU A 137 -6.90 -7.04 8.21
C LEU A 137 -5.99 -6.78 9.42
N VAL A 138 -5.36 -7.83 9.96
CA VAL A 138 -4.46 -7.73 11.12
C VAL A 138 -3.27 -6.82 10.80
N ALA A 139 -2.74 -6.93 9.58
CA ALA A 139 -1.64 -6.11 9.11
C ALA A 139 -2.04 -4.63 8.94
N SER A 140 -3.23 -4.37 8.41
CA SER A 140 -3.80 -3.03 8.25
C SER A 140 -4.03 -2.35 9.59
N ILE A 141 -4.61 -3.04 10.57
CA ILE A 141 -4.81 -2.52 11.93
C ILE A 141 -3.46 -2.15 12.55
N THR A 142 -2.46 -3.02 12.41
CA THR A 142 -1.10 -2.76 12.93
C THR A 142 -0.45 -1.57 12.25
N LEU A 143 -0.65 -1.39 10.94
CA LEU A 143 -0.14 -0.24 10.20
C LEU A 143 -0.84 1.06 10.62
N VAL A 144 -2.16 1.07 10.76
CA VAL A 144 -2.93 2.21 11.28
C VAL A 144 -2.46 2.56 12.69
N MET A 145 -2.23 1.58 13.56
CA MET A 145 -1.64 1.80 14.87
C MET A 145 -0.25 2.45 14.76
N ALA A 146 0.62 1.98 13.87
CA ALA A 146 1.94 2.57 13.64
C ALA A 146 1.86 4.05 13.24
N VAL A 147 0.94 4.37 12.32
CA VAL A 147 0.65 5.74 11.87
C VAL A 147 0.17 6.61 13.04
N VAL A 148 -0.76 6.11 13.86
CA VAL A 148 -1.28 6.84 15.03
C VAL A 148 -0.17 7.09 16.05
N LEU A 149 0.70 6.12 16.32
CA LEU A 149 1.86 6.30 17.21
C LEU A 149 2.81 7.36 16.68
N TYR A 150 3.08 7.37 15.36
CA TYR A 150 3.88 8.39 14.71
C TYR A 150 3.30 9.80 14.91
N PHE A 151 2.00 9.99 14.65
CA PHE A 151 1.36 11.30 14.86
C PHE A 151 1.34 11.71 16.34
N LYS A 152 1.16 10.76 17.27
CA LYS A 152 1.24 11.03 18.71
C LYS A 152 2.62 11.54 19.13
N GLU A 153 3.70 10.94 18.64
CA GLU A 153 5.06 11.44 18.92
C GLU A 153 5.28 12.82 18.30
N LYS A 154 4.88 12.99 17.05
CA LYS A 154 5.06 14.25 16.32
C LYS A 154 4.26 15.42 16.89
N LYS A 155 3.14 15.16 17.58
CA LYS A 155 2.38 16.21 18.29
C LYS A 155 3.11 16.71 19.54
N ILE A 156 3.92 15.86 20.18
CA ILE A 156 4.66 16.18 21.40
C ILE A 156 6.02 16.79 21.06
N GLU A 157 6.59 16.43 19.92
CA GLU A 157 7.88 16.94 19.47
C GLU A 157 7.81 18.42 19.08
N GLU A 158 8.58 19.26 19.77
CA GLU A 158 8.79 20.64 19.36
C GLU A 158 9.69 20.66 18.11
N SER A 159 9.09 20.86 16.94
CA SER A 159 9.83 21.02 15.69
C SER A 159 9.73 22.47 15.20
N ALA A 160 10.87 23.03 14.80
CA ALA A 160 10.93 24.34 14.14
C ALA A 160 10.29 24.33 12.73
N PHE A 161 10.00 23.15 12.17
CA PHE A 161 9.41 23.00 10.84
C PHE A 161 7.98 22.50 10.92
N SER A 162 7.11 23.03 10.05
CA SER A 162 5.73 22.55 9.93
C SER A 162 5.70 21.08 9.50
N LEU A 163 4.81 20.30 10.13
CA LEU A 163 4.56 18.89 9.83
C LEU A 163 4.23 18.65 8.35
N THR A 164 3.57 19.61 7.71
CA THR A 164 3.21 19.53 6.28
C THR A 164 4.43 19.57 5.35
N ARG A 165 5.61 19.96 5.84
CA ARG A 165 6.87 19.91 5.07
C ARG A 165 7.59 18.57 5.20
N ASN A 166 7.09 17.66 6.04
CA ASN A 166 7.64 16.32 6.17
C ASN A 166 6.93 15.37 5.19
N LEU A 167 7.66 14.71 4.29
CA LEU A 167 7.06 13.77 3.33
C LEU A 167 6.35 12.60 4.05
N LEU A 168 6.89 12.12 5.18
CA LEU A 168 6.26 11.05 5.95
C LEU A 168 4.92 11.48 6.56
N PHE A 169 4.68 12.77 6.79
CA PHE A 169 3.35 13.25 7.21
C PHE A 169 2.30 12.94 6.14
N TRP A 170 2.57 13.33 4.89
CA TRP A 170 1.66 13.09 3.76
C TRP A 170 1.54 11.61 3.42
N THR A 171 2.65 10.87 3.47
CA THR A 171 2.64 9.40 3.32
C THR A 171 1.76 8.76 4.41
N SER A 172 1.93 9.16 5.66
CA SER A 172 1.13 8.63 6.78
C SER A 172 -0.36 8.95 6.63
N LEU A 173 -0.69 10.15 6.15
CA LEU A 173 -2.08 10.55 5.91
C LEU A 173 -2.72 9.70 4.80
N GLY A 174 -2.00 9.47 3.69
CA GLY A 174 -2.47 8.60 2.62
C GLY A 174 -2.68 7.15 3.07
N LEU A 175 -1.72 6.60 3.82
CA LEU A 175 -1.83 5.26 4.40
C LEU A 175 -3.01 5.16 5.37
N LEU A 176 -3.23 6.17 6.22
CA LEU A 176 -4.33 6.18 7.17
C LEU A 176 -5.68 6.15 6.45
N VAL A 177 -5.87 7.02 5.45
CA VAL A 177 -7.12 7.07 4.68
C VAL A 177 -7.35 5.74 3.97
N PHE A 178 -6.34 5.13 3.36
CA PHE A 178 -6.51 3.88 2.64
C PHE A 178 -6.77 2.68 3.57
N TYR A 179 -5.90 2.45 4.56
CA TYR A 179 -5.91 1.24 5.38
C TYR A 179 -7.00 1.20 6.45
N ILE A 180 -7.72 2.30 6.68
CA ILE A 180 -8.97 2.27 7.46
C ILE A 180 -10.07 1.51 6.71
N PHE A 181 -10.16 1.65 5.39
CA PHE A 181 -11.26 1.07 4.60
C PHE A 181 -10.86 -0.22 3.89
N PHE A 182 -9.62 -0.29 3.39
CA PHE A 182 -9.09 -1.41 2.61
C PHE A 182 -9.45 -2.81 3.15
N PRO A 183 -9.19 -3.16 4.42
CA PRO A 183 -9.41 -4.52 4.87
C PRO A 183 -10.90 -4.89 4.94
N PHE A 184 -11.79 -3.93 5.21
CA PHE A 184 -13.23 -4.16 5.23
C PHE A 184 -13.80 -4.32 3.82
N ILE A 185 -13.28 -3.57 2.84
CA ILE A 185 -13.64 -3.74 1.43
C ILE A 185 -13.25 -5.14 0.96
N PHE A 186 -12.07 -5.63 1.34
CA PHE A 186 -11.62 -6.97 0.97
C PHE A 186 -12.45 -8.07 1.64
N ILE A 187 -12.79 -7.92 2.92
CA ILE A 187 -13.71 -8.86 3.58
C ILE A 187 -15.07 -8.87 2.87
N ALA A 188 -15.63 -7.70 2.53
CA ALA A 188 -16.88 -7.63 1.79
C ALA A 188 -16.79 -8.31 0.41
N ALA A 189 -15.65 -8.18 -0.29
CA ALA A 189 -15.45 -8.81 -1.60
C ALA A 189 -15.55 -10.35 -1.56
N PHE A 190 -15.11 -10.98 -0.46
CA PHE A 190 -15.06 -12.44 -0.34
C PHE A 190 -16.21 -13.01 0.51
N ASP A 191 -16.56 -12.37 1.62
CA ASP A 191 -17.54 -12.89 2.60
C ASP A 191 -18.95 -12.30 2.40
N ALA A 192 -19.11 -11.19 1.68
CA ALA A 192 -20.40 -10.52 1.45
C ALA A 192 -20.49 -9.87 0.05
N PRO A 193 -20.41 -10.67 -1.03
CA PRO A 193 -20.33 -10.16 -2.40
C PRO A 193 -21.51 -9.26 -2.79
N ASP A 194 -22.71 -9.51 -2.27
CA ASP A 194 -23.89 -8.67 -2.52
C ASP A 194 -23.64 -7.21 -2.10
N ILE A 195 -23.07 -7.01 -0.91
CA ILE A 195 -22.69 -5.68 -0.39
C ILE A 195 -21.59 -5.06 -1.27
N TYR A 196 -20.62 -5.86 -1.69
CA TYR A 196 -19.51 -5.39 -2.52
C TYR A 196 -19.98 -4.79 -3.85
N TYR A 197 -20.90 -5.47 -4.53
CA TYR A 197 -21.45 -5.03 -5.81
C TYR A 197 -22.51 -3.93 -5.62
N GLU A 198 -23.43 -4.05 -4.66
CA GLU A 198 -24.50 -3.06 -4.43
C GLU A 198 -23.94 -1.67 -4.13
N TYR A 199 -22.90 -1.59 -3.29
CA TYR A 199 -22.29 -0.32 -2.90
C TYR A 199 -21.11 0.10 -3.78
N ASN A 200 -20.85 -0.61 -4.90
CA ASN A 200 -19.74 -0.33 -5.81
C ASN A 200 -18.38 -0.21 -5.08
N LEU A 201 -18.12 -1.10 -4.12
CA LEU A 201 -16.92 -1.01 -3.27
C LEU A 201 -15.62 -1.14 -4.07
N HIS A 202 -15.66 -1.78 -5.24
CA HIS A 202 -14.55 -1.79 -6.20
C HIS A 202 -14.14 -0.37 -6.61
N GLN A 203 -15.11 0.44 -7.06
CA GLN A 203 -14.84 1.81 -7.49
C GLN A 203 -14.37 2.67 -6.32
N PHE A 204 -14.96 2.47 -5.13
CA PHE A 204 -14.52 3.13 -3.91
C PHE A 204 -13.05 2.81 -3.56
N LEU A 205 -12.64 1.54 -3.68
CA LEU A 205 -11.25 1.13 -3.50
C LEU A 205 -10.30 1.85 -4.46
N LEU A 206 -10.65 1.93 -5.75
CA LEU A 206 -9.82 2.63 -6.74
C LEU A 206 -9.70 4.13 -6.44
N ILE A 207 -10.78 4.76 -5.96
CA ILE A 207 -10.74 6.16 -5.50
C ILE A 207 -9.81 6.32 -4.30
N LEU A 208 -9.84 5.39 -3.33
CA LEU A 208 -8.93 5.43 -2.18
C LEU A 208 -7.46 5.28 -2.59
N ILE A 209 -7.17 4.42 -3.57
CA ILE A 209 -5.83 4.31 -4.17
C ILE A 209 -5.43 5.65 -4.78
N ALA A 210 -6.31 6.25 -5.59
CA ALA A 210 -6.03 7.53 -6.24
C ALA A 210 -5.75 8.65 -5.21
N VAL A 211 -6.55 8.73 -4.15
CA VAL A 211 -6.36 9.68 -3.05
C VAL A 211 -5.03 9.44 -2.33
N MET A 212 -4.71 8.18 -2.00
CA MET A 212 -3.45 7.83 -1.33
C MET A 212 -2.24 8.27 -2.15
N TYR A 213 -2.21 7.96 -3.45
CA TYR A 213 -1.11 8.32 -4.31
C TYR A 213 -1.05 9.81 -4.62
N ALA A 214 -2.18 10.51 -4.70
CA ALA A 214 -2.22 11.96 -4.77
C ALA A 214 -1.55 12.60 -3.53
N LEU A 215 -1.83 12.07 -2.33
CA LEU A 215 -1.18 12.51 -1.11
C LEU A 215 0.33 12.23 -1.13
N PHE A 216 0.77 11.10 -1.68
CA PHE A 216 2.20 10.81 -1.85
C PHE A 216 2.87 11.84 -2.78
N ILE A 217 2.26 12.15 -3.92
CA ILE A 217 2.74 13.19 -4.85
C ILE A 217 2.87 14.54 -4.14
N VAL A 218 1.82 14.97 -3.43
CA VAL A 218 1.85 16.21 -2.64
C VAL A 218 3.01 16.19 -1.63
N GLY A 219 3.21 15.06 -0.95
CA GLY A 219 4.33 14.83 -0.04
C GLY A 219 5.70 14.99 -0.71
N PHE A 220 5.91 14.45 -1.91
CA PHE A 220 7.18 14.58 -2.62
C PHE A 220 7.45 16.01 -3.13
N LEU A 221 6.41 16.71 -3.56
CA LEU A 221 6.50 18.08 -4.07
C LEU A 221 6.82 19.07 -2.95
N ILE A 222 6.08 19.01 -1.85
CA ILE A 222 6.20 19.94 -0.71
C ILE A 222 7.32 19.52 0.24
N GLY A 223 7.62 18.22 0.31
CA GLY A 223 8.58 17.62 1.22
C GLY A 223 9.96 18.30 1.20
N GLN A 224 10.43 18.68 2.37
CA GLN A 224 11.74 19.30 2.57
C GLN A 224 12.61 18.43 3.46
N ARG A 225 13.87 18.24 3.04
CA ARG A 225 14.87 17.44 3.75
C ARG A 225 15.01 17.78 5.23
N LYS A 226 14.98 19.09 5.55
CA LYS A 226 15.17 19.59 6.92
C LYS A 226 14.01 19.21 7.85
N ALA A 227 12.81 18.99 7.34
CA ALA A 227 11.62 18.66 8.14
C ALA A 227 11.55 17.19 8.57
N PHE A 228 12.48 16.35 8.09
CA PHE A 228 12.62 14.97 8.57
C PHE A 228 13.45 14.83 9.85
N ARG A 229 14.25 15.84 10.19
CA ARG A 229 15.09 15.85 11.39
C ARG A 229 14.27 16.22 12.62
#